data_AF-A0A5K1G1U4-F1
#
_entry.id   AF-A0A5K1G1U4-F1
#
_cell.length_a   1.000
_cell.length_b   1.000
_cell.length_c   1.000
_cell.angle_alpha   90.00
_cell.angle_beta   90.00
_cell.angle_gamma   90.00
#
_symmetry.space_group_name_H-M   'P 1'
#
loop_
_entity.id
_entity.type
_entity.pdbx_description
1 polymer ?
#
loop_
_entity_poly.entity_id
_entity_poly.type
_entity_poly.pdbx_seq_one_letter_code
_entity_poly.pdbx_strand_id
1 'polypeptide(L)' 'DYQCTLEFFWSAFLVDEQEISHPNGTIRKKLRLDNIATFAPSYKNADILIFNSGHWWVPAKTNNG' A
#
# COMPACT_ATOMS: atom_id res chain seq x y z
N ASP A 1 9.53 26.12 18.82
CA ASP A 1 8.71 25.07 18.20
C ASP A 1 8.23 25.50 16.83
N TYR A 2 8.27 24.59 15.86
CA TYR A 2 8.09 24.88 14.43
C TYR A 2 6.72 24.46 13.87
N GLN A 3 5.75 24.08 14.73
CA GLN A 3 4.42 23.59 14.31
C GLN A 3 4.47 22.54 13.18
N CYS A 4 5.44 21.61 13.27
CA CYS A 4 5.68 20.58 12.28
C CYS A 4 5.23 19.22 12.80
N THR A 5 4.59 18.41 11.96
CA THR A 5 4.19 17.03 12.24
C THR A 5 4.89 16.07 11.28
N LEU A 6 5.19 14.87 11.77
CA LEU A 6 5.74 13.78 10.98
C LEU A 6 4.85 12.55 11.17
N GLU A 7 4.29 12.05 10.07
CA GLU A 7 3.40 10.89 10.07
C GLU A 7 3.96 9.79 9.16
N PHE A 8 3.72 8.53 9.54
CA PHE A 8 4.15 7.35 8.78
C PHE A 8 2.97 6.43 8.51
N PHE A 9 2.79 6.09 7.24
CA PHE A 9 1.75 5.17 6.77
C PHE A 9 2.40 3.97 6.10
N TRP A 10 2.10 2.76 6.57
CA TRP A 10 2.63 1.54 5.99
C TRP A 10 1.85 1.12 4.75
N SER A 11 2.53 1.10 3.61
CA SER A 11 2.01 0.52 2.37
C SER A 11 3.15 -0.02 1.53
N ALA A 12 3.22 -1.34 1.36
CA ALA A 12 4.30 -1.93 0.59
C ALA A 12 4.19 -1.53 -0.89
N PHE A 13 2.97 -1.56 -1.43
CA PHE A 13 2.72 -1.33 -2.86
C PHE A 13 2.06 0.00 -3.20
N LEU A 14 1.74 0.84 -2.21
CA LEU A 14 1.00 2.12 -2.35
C LEU A 14 -0.44 2.00 -2.88
N VAL A 15 -0.86 0.79 -3.24
CA VAL A 15 -2.19 0.46 -3.75
C VAL A 15 -2.98 -0.37 -2.75
N ASP A 16 -4.26 -0.57 -3.02
CA ASP A 16 -5.14 -1.42 -2.23
C ASP A 16 -4.67 -2.89 -2.27
N GLU A 17 -4.43 -3.45 -1.09
CA GLU A 17 -3.95 -4.81 -0.86
C GLU A 17 -5.11 -5.64 -0.28
N GLN A 18 -5.64 -6.58 -1.05
CA GLN A 18 -6.79 -7.39 -0.68
C GLN A 18 -6.37 -8.81 -0.32
N GLU A 19 -6.90 -9.33 0.79
CA GLU A 19 -6.79 -10.74 1.16
C GLU A 19 -8.08 -11.47 0.78
N ILE A 20 -7.94 -12.49 -0.08
CA ILE A 20 -9.04 -13.31 -0.56
C ILE A 20 -8.89 -14.71 0.03
N SER A 21 -9.85 -15.09 0.88
CA SER A 21 -9.95 -16.43 1.44
C SER A 21 -10.70 -17.36 0.49
N HIS A 22 -10.10 -18.50 0.16
CA HIS A 22 -10.72 -19.53 -0.67
C HIS A 22 -11.34 -20.65 0.19
N PRO A 23 -12.37 -21.37 -0.31
CA PRO A 23 -13.02 -22.47 0.41
C PRO A 23 -12.08 -23.61 0.83
N ASN A 24 -10.94 -23.76 0.15
CA ASN A 24 -9.90 -24.73 0.47
C ASN A 24 -8.94 -24.27 1.59
N GLY A 25 -9.23 -23.16 2.25
CA GLY A 25 -8.41 -22.60 3.33
C GLY A 25 -7.22 -21.76 2.86
N THR A 26 -6.99 -21.61 1.55
CA THR A 26 -5.89 -20.78 1.05
C THR A 26 -6.24 -19.29 1.08
N ILE A 27 -5.31 -18.46 1.54
CA ILE A 27 -5.42 -17.00 1.49
C ILE A 27 -4.53 -16.50 0.35
N ARG A 28 -5.11 -15.75 -0.58
CA ARG A 28 -4.36 -15.09 -1.67
C ARG A 28 -4.36 -13.59 -1.45
N LYS A 29 -3.19 -12.98 -1.60
CA LYS A 29 -3.04 -11.53 -1.66
C LYS A 29 -3.17 -11.06 -3.10
N LYS A 30 -4.01 -10.07 -3.33
CA LYS A 30 -4.14 -9.38 -4.63
C LYS A 30 -3.91 -7.89 -4.45
N LEU A 31 -3.27 -7.30 -5.44
CA LEU A 31 -3.09 -5.85 -5.53
C LEU A 31 -4.12 -5.31 -6.51
N ARG A 32 -4.86 -4.29 -6.10
CA ARG A 32 -5.79 -3.58 -6.97
C ARG A 32 -5.13 -2.29 -7.46
N LEU A 33 -4.53 -2.37 -8.65
CA LEU A 33 -3.65 -1.32 -9.20
C LEU A 33 -4.37 -0.02 -9.55
N ASP A 34 -5.69 -0.06 -9.76
CA ASP A 34 -6.53 1.09 -10.06
C ASP A 34 -7.02 1.83 -8.80
N ASN A 35 -6.62 1.37 -7.60
CA ASN A 35 -7.05 1.95 -6.34
C ASN A 35 -5.85 2.24 -5.42
N ILE A 36 -5.74 3.47 -4.93
CA ILE A 36 -4.70 3.85 -3.96
C ILE A 36 -5.01 3.21 -2.60
N ALA A 37 -3.96 2.99 -1.81
CA ALA A 37 -4.12 2.39 -0.50
C ALA A 37 -5.06 3.18 0.43
N THR A 38 -5.75 2.45 1.33
CA THR A 38 -6.87 2.94 2.14
C THR A 38 -6.58 4.17 2.98
N PHE A 39 -5.32 4.39 3.37
CA PHE A 39 -4.87 5.54 4.18
C PHE A 39 -4.59 6.81 3.35
N ALA A 40 -4.79 6.79 2.03
CA ALA A 40 -4.63 7.98 1.20
C ALA A 40 -5.39 9.22 1.66
N PRO A 41 -6.62 9.12 2.21
CA PRO A 41 -7.31 10.28 2.76
C PRO A 41 -6.56 10.95 3.92
N SER A 42 -5.78 10.18 4.70
CA SER A 42 -5.09 10.68 5.90
C SER A 42 -3.95 11.64 5.58
N TYR A 43 -3.28 11.47 4.44
CA TYR A 43 -2.17 12.32 4.02
C TYR A 43 -2.54 13.29 2.89
N LYS A 44 -3.85 13.44 2.59
CA LYS A 44 -4.36 14.27 1.48
C LYS A 44 -3.94 15.74 1.58
N ASN A 45 -3.80 16.24 2.80
CA ASN A 45 -3.50 17.65 3.07
C ASN A 45 -2.05 17.87 3.55
N ALA A 46 -1.17 16.87 3.40
CA ALA A 46 0.22 17.02 3.80
C ALA A 46 0.95 18.02 2.89
N ASP A 47 1.79 18.88 3.47
CA ASP A 47 2.63 19.81 2.71
C ASP A 47 3.72 19.08 1.92
N ILE A 48 4.22 17.96 2.46
CA ILE A 48 5.28 17.13 1.85
C ILE A 48 4.88 15.66 1.97
N LEU A 49 4.98 14.95 0.85
CA LEU A 49 4.78 13.49 0.76
C LEU A 49 6.05 12.81 0.26
N ILE A 50 6.45 11.73 0.93
CA ILE A 50 7.61 10.92 0.56
C ILE A 50 7.15 9.48 0.39
N PHE A 51 7.26 8.95 -0.82
CA PHE A 51 6.85 7.59 -1.15
C PHE A 51 8.05 6.68 -1.39
N ASN A 52 7.96 5.42 -0.95
CA ASN A 52 8.91 4.37 -1.30
C ASN A 52 8.18 3.03 -1.43
N SER A 53 8.33 2.38 -2.60
CA SER A 53 7.74 1.08 -2.88
C SER A 53 8.66 0.14 -3.66
N GLY A 54 9.84 0.60 -4.09
CA GLY A 54 10.68 -0.11 -5.06
C GLY A 54 11.10 -1.52 -4.63
N HIS A 55 11.39 -1.73 -3.35
CA HIS A 55 11.79 -3.04 -2.80
C HIS A 55 10.71 -4.13 -2.95
N TRP A 56 9.44 -3.74 -3.07
CA TRP A 56 8.30 -4.67 -3.05
C TRP A 56 7.95 -5.23 -4.43
N TRP A 57 8.26 -4.49 -5.50
CA TRP A 57 7.96 -4.87 -6.88
C TRP A 57 9.03 -5.83 -7.45
N VAL A 58 8.98 -7.10 -7.03
CA VAL A 58 9.85 -8.17 -7.56
C VAL A 58 9.03 -9.28 -8.21
N PRO A 59 9.53 -9.92 -9.29
CA PRO A 59 8.75 -10.94 -10.03
C PRO A 59 8.20 -12.06 -9.15
N ALA A 60 8.98 -12.51 -8.17
CA ALA A 60 8.55 -13.55 -7.22
C ALA A 60 7.30 -13.17 -6.39
N LYS A 61 7.01 -11.87 -6.22
CA LYS A 61 5.87 -11.36 -5.47
C LYS A 61 4.71 -10.91 -6.37
N THR A 62 4.98 -10.45 -7.60
CA THR A 62 3.97 -9.73 -8.41
C THR A 62 3.72 -10.32 -9.81
N ASN A 63 4.40 -11.39 -10.23
CA ASN A 63 4.27 -11.96 -11.59
C ASN A 63 3.16 -13.02 -11.75
N ASN A 64 2.23 -13.11 -10.80
CA ASN A 64 1.15 -14.11 -10.78
C ASN A 64 -0.24 -13.49 -11.05
N GLY A 65 -0.27 -12.40 -11.83
CA GLY A 65 -1.47 -11.60 -12.15
C GLY A 65 -2.44 -12.29 -13.09
#